data_AF-A0A4P7R4P9-F1
#
_entry.id   AF-A0A4P7R4P9-F1
#
_cell.length_a   1.000
_cell.length_b   1.000
_cell.length_c   1.000
_cell.angle_alpha   90.00
_cell.angle_beta   90.00
_cell.angle_gamma   90.00
#
_symmetry.space_group_name_H-M   'P 1'
#
loop_
_entity.id
_entity.type
_entity.pdbx_description
1 polymer ?
#
loop_
_entity_poly.entity_id
_entity_poly.type
_entity_poly.pdbx_seq_one_letter_code
_entity_poly.pdbx_strand_id
1 'polypeptide(L)'
;MHRLALWLVALAVALLPVGAVAQGAVADPALRAKADALIAILDGRGAYDAYFAASFREKVPKAQFSAIIEQLKATLGVPQKIDSLTATSAWSADLVVGYARGTASVRLVIAPEAPHAATGLLITGTGARDDSLAKVEAEFRALPGASGFGLYALGDDKPLLLHGYNVDRAAPLGSAFKLWVLAELARQVAQGDRQWNLIVTLGRPSLPSGILQTWPAQSPLTLQTLATLMISISDNTATDTLMTTLGRDKVDALAVSAGGAAPVMTTREMFALKSDKALTAAWAAGSVEARRSLLVANAATIATAKLDPTVFAGKPVAIDSVEWFASPAAMAGVLDRLRAADATTRAILAVNAGLDPAIAARFRYVGFKGGGEPGVLTLNYLVQAKDGRWYAATGNWHRADDGVNEVRFAGLMGRALALLAAR
;
A
#
# COMPACT_ATOMS: atom_id res chain seq x y z
N MET A 1 -19.68 15.05 -4.00
CA MET A 1 -20.06 13.74 -3.44
C MET A 1 -19.83 12.69 -4.51
N HIS A 2 -19.04 11.66 -4.17
CA HIS A 2 -18.64 10.48 -4.98
C HIS A 2 -17.78 10.83 -6.22
N ARG A 3 -16.47 10.56 -6.23
CA ARG A 3 -15.86 9.22 -6.30
C ARG A 3 -14.44 9.23 -5.70
N LEU A 4 -14.31 8.87 -4.42
CA LEU A 4 -13.10 8.24 -3.89
C LEU A 4 -13.49 6.77 -3.72
N ALA A 5 -13.34 6.01 -4.80
CA ALA A 5 -13.51 4.57 -4.77
C ALA A 5 -12.12 3.97 -4.87
N LEU A 6 -11.76 3.18 -3.86
CA LEU A 6 -10.69 2.21 -3.94
C LEU A 6 -10.86 1.43 -5.25
N TRP A 7 -9.96 1.60 -6.20
CA TRP A 7 -9.76 0.62 -7.25
C TRP A 7 -8.67 -0.35 -6.78
N LEU A 8 -9.05 -1.18 -5.79
CA LEU A 8 -8.72 -2.60 -5.89
C LEU A 8 -9.16 -3.03 -7.29
N VAL A 9 -8.38 -3.86 -7.98
CA VAL A 9 -8.82 -4.49 -9.22
C VAL A 9 -10.06 -5.34 -8.91
N ALA A 10 -11.22 -4.70 -8.95
CA ALA A 10 -12.54 -5.29 -8.84
C ALA A 10 -13.12 -5.25 -10.25
N LEU A 11 -12.68 -6.19 -11.09
CA LEU A 11 -13.32 -6.44 -12.36
C LEU A 11 -14.35 -7.56 -12.17
N ALA A 12 -15.63 -7.19 -12.30
CA ALA A 12 -16.82 -8.04 -12.35
C ALA A 12 -17.01 -9.08 -11.22
N VAL A 13 -17.78 -8.70 -10.20
CA VAL A 13 -18.34 -9.58 -9.18
C VAL A 13 -19.37 -10.52 -9.83
N ALA A 14 -18.99 -11.78 -10.02
CA ALA A 14 -19.91 -12.86 -9.68
C ALA A 14 -19.68 -13.15 -8.19
N LEU A 15 -20.69 -12.91 -7.34
CA LEU A 15 -20.69 -13.31 -5.94
C LEU A 15 -20.35 -14.81 -5.86
N LEU A 16 -19.09 -15.12 -5.57
CA LEU A 16 -18.70 -16.45 -5.15
C LEU A 16 -18.93 -16.51 -3.63
N PRO A 17 -19.67 -17.50 -3.11
CA PRO A 17 -19.72 -17.70 -1.68
C PRO A 17 -18.28 -17.95 -1.18
N VAL A 18 -17.85 -17.13 -0.21
CA VAL A 18 -16.60 -17.32 0.50
C VAL A 18 -16.79 -18.53 1.42
N GLY A 19 -16.65 -19.73 0.86
CA GLY A 19 -16.56 -20.96 1.65
C GLY A 19 -15.32 -20.93 2.52
N ALA A 20 -15.44 -21.40 3.76
CA ALA A 20 -14.32 -21.55 4.68
C ALA A 20 -13.19 -22.36 4.01
N VAL A 21 -11.97 -21.83 4.03
CA VAL A 21 -10.78 -22.49 3.49
C VAL A 21 -10.40 -23.62 4.43
N ALA A 22 -10.76 -24.86 4.09
CA ALA A 22 -10.21 -26.03 4.77
C ALA A 22 -8.79 -26.28 4.24
N GLN A 23 -7.77 -26.13 5.08
CA GLN A 23 -6.43 -26.60 4.77
C GLN A 23 -6.47 -28.11 4.54
N GLY A 24 -6.13 -28.56 3.33
CA GLY A 24 -6.14 -29.99 2.97
C GLY A 24 -7.38 -30.49 2.23
N ALA A 25 -8.17 -29.61 1.60
CA ALA A 25 -9.27 -30.06 0.74
C ALA A 25 -8.74 -30.96 -0.39
N VAL A 26 -9.32 -32.16 -0.53
CA VAL A 26 -8.99 -33.08 -1.62
C VAL A 26 -9.74 -32.60 -2.87
N ALA A 27 -9.00 -32.20 -3.90
CA ALA A 27 -9.58 -31.83 -5.19
C ALA A 27 -10.23 -33.05 -5.87
N ASP A 28 -11.40 -32.85 -6.47
CA ASP A 28 -11.93 -33.83 -7.41
C ASP A 28 -11.03 -33.90 -8.66
N PRO A 29 -10.77 -35.10 -9.24
CA PRO A 29 -9.99 -35.22 -10.47
C PRO A 29 -10.49 -34.34 -11.63
N ALA A 30 -11.80 -34.08 -11.70
CA ALA A 30 -12.39 -33.20 -12.69
C ALA A 30 -11.91 -31.75 -12.57
N LEU A 31 -11.58 -31.27 -11.36
CA LEU A 31 -11.02 -29.94 -11.13
C LEU A 31 -9.64 -29.81 -11.76
N ARG A 32 -8.79 -30.83 -11.61
CA ARG A 32 -7.47 -30.86 -12.25
C ARG A 32 -7.60 -30.87 -13.76
N ALA A 33 -8.47 -31.74 -14.30
CA ALA A 33 -8.72 -31.80 -15.75
C ALA A 33 -9.23 -30.46 -16.31
N LYS A 34 -10.12 -29.77 -15.58
CA LYS A 34 -10.61 -28.44 -15.99
C LYS A 34 -9.51 -27.39 -15.94
N ALA A 35 -8.68 -27.39 -14.90
CA ALA A 35 -7.55 -26.48 -14.79
C ALA A 35 -6.52 -26.68 -15.92
N ASP A 36 -6.21 -27.91 -16.28
CA ASP A 36 -5.30 -28.17 -17.41
C ASP A 36 -5.91 -27.70 -18.75
N ALA A 37 -7.23 -27.87 -18.94
CA ALA A 37 -7.95 -27.37 -20.11
C ALA A 37 -8.03 -25.83 -20.19
N LEU A 38 -7.87 -25.12 -19.06
CA LEU A 38 -7.85 -23.65 -19.01
C LEU A 38 -6.76 -23.07 -19.91
N ILE A 39 -5.64 -23.77 -20.11
CA ILE A 39 -4.53 -23.29 -20.93
C ILE A 39 -4.97 -23.01 -22.36
N ALA A 40 -5.73 -23.92 -22.98
CA ALA A 40 -6.26 -23.72 -24.33
C ALA A 40 -7.23 -22.53 -24.41
N ILE A 41 -8.00 -22.31 -23.34
CA ILE A 41 -8.93 -21.18 -23.24
C ILE A 41 -8.19 -19.85 -23.13
N LEU A 42 -7.16 -19.78 -22.29
CA LEU A 42 -6.31 -18.58 -22.13
C LEU A 42 -5.46 -18.30 -23.38
N ASP A 43 -5.13 -19.33 -24.16
CA ASP A 43 -4.44 -19.18 -25.44
C ASP A 43 -5.37 -18.69 -26.56
N GLY A 44 -6.70 -18.77 -26.35
CA GLY A 44 -7.71 -18.42 -27.34
C GLY A 44 -8.02 -19.53 -28.36
N ARG A 45 -7.48 -20.74 -28.16
CA ARG A 45 -7.72 -21.93 -29.01
C ARG A 45 -8.84 -22.84 -28.49
N GLY A 46 -9.27 -22.66 -27.25
CA GLY A 46 -10.32 -23.46 -26.62
C GLY A 46 -11.74 -22.99 -26.91
N ALA A 47 -12.71 -23.89 -26.76
CA ALA A 47 -14.12 -23.60 -26.94
C ALA A 47 -14.70 -22.87 -25.71
N TYR A 48 -14.69 -21.53 -25.74
CA TYR A 48 -15.19 -20.66 -24.66
C TYR A 48 -16.58 -21.06 -24.15
N ASP A 49 -17.53 -21.33 -25.05
CA ASP A 49 -18.91 -21.68 -24.69
C ASP A 49 -19.08 -23.06 -24.05
N ALA A 50 -18.17 -23.99 -24.34
CA ALA A 50 -18.17 -25.34 -23.75
C ALA A 50 -17.40 -25.37 -22.41
N TYR A 51 -16.45 -24.46 -22.22
CA TYR A 51 -15.66 -24.38 -21.00
C TYR A 51 -16.42 -23.68 -19.86
N PHE A 52 -17.07 -22.55 -20.16
CA PHE A 52 -17.74 -21.72 -19.15
C PHE A 52 -19.25 -21.98 -19.07
N ALA A 53 -19.76 -22.04 -17.84
CA ALA A 53 -21.18 -22.12 -17.57
C ALA A 53 -21.92 -20.86 -18.09
N ALA A 54 -23.20 -20.99 -18.44
CA ALA A 54 -24.01 -19.87 -18.91
C ALA A 54 -23.96 -18.66 -17.93
N SER A 55 -23.99 -18.95 -16.62
CA SER A 55 -23.91 -17.94 -15.55
C SER A 55 -22.60 -17.12 -15.55
N PHE A 56 -21.50 -17.69 -16.03
CA PHE A 56 -20.24 -16.96 -16.20
C PHE A 56 -20.28 -16.12 -17.48
N ARG A 57 -20.74 -16.71 -18.59
CA ARG A 57 -20.75 -16.07 -19.92
C ARG A 57 -21.65 -14.84 -19.98
N GLU A 58 -22.74 -14.84 -19.20
CA GLU A 58 -23.63 -13.68 -19.03
C GLU A 58 -22.89 -12.49 -18.41
N LYS A 59 -21.97 -12.74 -17.47
CA LYS A 59 -21.25 -11.71 -16.73
C LYS A 59 -19.94 -11.28 -17.40
N VAL A 60 -19.33 -12.18 -18.16
CA VAL A 60 -18.06 -11.93 -18.85
C VAL A 60 -18.21 -12.35 -20.31
N PRO A 61 -18.75 -11.50 -21.19
CA PRO A 61 -18.92 -11.85 -22.60
C PRO A 61 -17.61 -12.26 -23.27
N LYS A 62 -17.67 -13.15 -24.28
CA LYS A 62 -16.49 -13.69 -24.98
C LYS A 62 -15.52 -12.61 -25.48
N ALA A 63 -16.04 -11.52 -26.04
CA ALA A 63 -15.21 -10.42 -26.53
C ALA A 63 -14.41 -9.74 -25.40
N GLN A 64 -15.03 -9.53 -24.24
CA GLN A 64 -14.35 -9.00 -23.05
C GLN A 64 -13.29 -9.98 -22.55
N PHE A 65 -13.61 -11.27 -22.49
CA PHE A 65 -12.64 -12.29 -22.10
C PHE A 65 -11.44 -12.33 -23.06
N SER A 66 -11.68 -12.29 -24.37
CA SER A 66 -10.64 -12.23 -25.40
C SER A 66 -9.72 -11.02 -25.23
N ALA A 67 -10.25 -9.83 -24.95
CA ALA A 67 -9.42 -8.65 -24.71
C ALA A 67 -8.48 -8.82 -23.49
N ILE A 68 -8.98 -9.43 -22.40
CA ILE A 68 -8.20 -9.69 -21.19
C ILE A 68 -7.05 -10.68 -21.47
N ILE A 69 -7.33 -11.78 -22.17
CA ILE A 69 -6.28 -12.77 -22.47
C ILE A 69 -5.24 -12.22 -23.45
N GLU A 70 -5.62 -11.36 -24.40
CA GLU A 70 -4.65 -10.69 -25.28
C GLU A 70 -3.73 -9.75 -24.50
N GLN A 71 -4.28 -9.00 -23.53
CA GLN A 71 -3.48 -8.16 -22.65
C GLN A 71 -2.50 -8.99 -21.82
N LEU A 72 -2.96 -10.11 -21.24
CA LEU A 72 -2.08 -11.04 -20.51
C LEU A 72 -1.00 -11.61 -21.42
N LYS A 73 -1.32 -11.97 -22.67
CA LYS A 73 -0.34 -12.48 -23.63
C LYS A 73 0.68 -11.43 -24.06
N ALA A 74 0.24 -10.19 -24.24
CA ALA A 74 1.13 -9.08 -24.54
C ALA A 74 2.16 -8.87 -23.43
N THR A 75 1.76 -9.00 -22.15
CA THR A 75 2.67 -8.84 -21.02
C THR A 75 3.48 -10.10 -20.73
N LEU A 76 2.82 -11.24 -20.51
CA LEU A 76 3.41 -12.48 -19.99
C LEU A 76 3.81 -13.49 -21.08
N GLY A 77 3.44 -13.27 -22.35
CA GLY A 77 3.68 -14.22 -23.44
C GLY A 77 2.58 -15.27 -23.56
N VAL A 78 2.84 -16.38 -24.26
CA VAL A 78 1.84 -17.45 -24.47
C VAL A 78 1.65 -18.26 -23.17
N PRO A 79 0.42 -18.62 -22.75
CA PRO A 79 0.21 -19.53 -21.63
C PRO A 79 0.75 -20.94 -21.96
N GLN A 80 1.35 -21.61 -20.99
CA GLN A 80 2.07 -22.87 -21.20
C GLN A 80 1.49 -24.04 -20.39
N LYS A 81 1.36 -23.87 -19.06
CA LYS A 81 0.92 -24.95 -18.16
C LYS A 81 0.36 -24.40 -16.85
N ILE A 82 -0.30 -25.24 -16.08
CA ILE A 82 -0.60 -24.96 -14.67
C ILE A 82 0.66 -25.30 -13.85
N ASP A 83 1.33 -24.29 -13.32
CA ASP A 83 2.54 -24.44 -12.50
C ASP A 83 2.21 -24.97 -11.11
N SER A 84 1.10 -24.52 -10.52
CA SER A 84 0.58 -25.07 -9.27
C SER A 84 -0.94 -25.01 -9.21
N LEU A 85 -1.52 -25.94 -8.46
CA LEU A 85 -2.95 -26.01 -8.13
C LEU A 85 -3.06 -26.28 -6.63
N THR A 86 -3.67 -25.36 -5.91
CA THR A 86 -4.00 -25.51 -4.48
C THR A 86 -5.51 -25.56 -4.33
N ALA A 87 -6.03 -26.73 -3.98
CA ALA A 87 -7.46 -26.92 -3.78
C ALA A 87 -7.95 -26.09 -2.58
N THR A 88 -9.03 -25.35 -2.78
CA THR A 88 -9.75 -24.63 -1.71
C THR A 88 -11.05 -25.35 -1.34
N SER A 89 -11.55 -26.21 -2.22
CA SER A 89 -12.60 -27.21 -1.99
C SER A 89 -12.44 -28.36 -3.00
N ALA A 90 -13.39 -29.31 -3.02
CA ALA A 90 -13.43 -30.33 -4.07
C ALA A 90 -13.62 -29.73 -5.48
N TRP A 91 -14.22 -28.54 -5.59
CA TRP A 91 -14.67 -27.91 -6.84
C TRP A 91 -14.07 -26.53 -7.10
N SER A 92 -13.09 -26.12 -6.29
CA SER A 92 -12.43 -24.81 -6.44
C SER A 92 -10.94 -24.90 -6.09
N ALA A 93 -10.13 -24.11 -6.79
CA ALA A 93 -8.69 -24.03 -6.54
C ALA A 93 -8.13 -22.65 -6.83
N ASP A 94 -7.06 -22.30 -6.11
CA ASP A 94 -6.13 -21.25 -6.49
C ASP A 94 -5.01 -21.86 -7.34
N LEU A 95 -4.84 -21.31 -8.54
CA LEU A 95 -3.91 -21.78 -9.57
C LEU A 95 -2.80 -20.76 -9.76
N VAL A 96 -1.62 -21.25 -10.12
CA VAL A 96 -0.60 -20.44 -10.79
C VAL A 96 -0.50 -20.93 -12.22
N VAL A 97 -0.98 -20.12 -13.16
CA VAL A 97 -0.84 -20.37 -14.59
C VAL A 97 0.53 -19.88 -15.04
N GLY A 98 1.34 -20.76 -15.58
CA GLY A 98 2.64 -20.45 -16.17
C GLY A 98 2.50 -19.94 -17.60
N TYR A 99 3.12 -18.80 -17.87
CA TYR A 99 3.24 -18.14 -19.18
C TYR A 99 4.72 -18.09 -19.61
N ALA A 100 4.98 -17.86 -20.91
CA ALA A 100 6.33 -17.87 -21.46
C ALA A 100 7.31 -16.91 -20.76
N ARG A 101 6.85 -15.74 -20.31
CA ARG A 101 7.64 -14.70 -19.60
C ARG A 101 7.20 -14.48 -18.16
N GLY A 102 6.21 -15.21 -17.66
CA GLY A 102 5.60 -14.90 -16.38
C GLY A 102 4.62 -15.95 -15.87
N THR A 103 3.79 -15.54 -14.93
CA THR A 103 2.74 -16.34 -14.31
C THR A 103 1.52 -15.46 -14.07
N ALA A 104 0.34 -16.05 -14.02
CA ALA A 104 -0.88 -15.43 -13.52
C ALA A 104 -1.44 -16.27 -12.38
N SER A 105 -1.74 -15.63 -11.25
CA SER A 105 -2.50 -16.26 -10.16
C SER A 105 -3.98 -16.21 -10.50
N VAL A 106 -4.67 -17.35 -10.43
CA VAL A 106 -6.04 -17.51 -10.91
C VAL A 106 -6.85 -18.35 -9.94
N ARG A 107 -8.00 -17.85 -9.47
CA ARG A 107 -8.99 -18.67 -8.78
C ARG A 107 -9.96 -19.26 -9.78
N LEU A 108 -10.09 -20.59 -9.78
CA LEU A 108 -11.02 -21.36 -10.62
C LEU A 108 -12.10 -22.00 -9.75
N VAL A 109 -13.35 -21.92 -10.20
CA VAL A 109 -14.51 -22.62 -9.62
C VAL A 109 -15.25 -23.36 -10.72
N ILE A 110 -15.59 -24.63 -10.46
CA ILE A 110 -16.32 -25.50 -11.39
C ILE A 110 -17.63 -25.99 -10.78
N ALA A 111 -18.59 -26.35 -11.62
CA ALA A 111 -19.81 -27.01 -11.18
C ALA A 111 -19.52 -28.45 -10.68
N PRO A 112 -20.16 -28.90 -9.58
CA PRO A 112 -20.07 -30.29 -9.12
C PRO A 112 -20.63 -31.32 -10.11
N GLU A 113 -21.64 -30.93 -10.89
CA GLU A 113 -22.27 -31.78 -11.90
C GLU A 113 -21.49 -31.80 -13.23
N ALA A 114 -21.46 -32.97 -13.88
CA ALA A 114 -20.93 -33.10 -15.23
C ALA A 114 -21.71 -32.18 -16.21
N PRO A 115 -21.05 -31.48 -17.15
CA PRO A 115 -19.66 -31.63 -17.58
C PRO A 115 -18.65 -30.74 -16.81
N HIS A 116 -18.96 -30.37 -15.58
CA HIS A 116 -18.14 -29.54 -14.69
C HIS A 116 -17.78 -28.18 -15.32
N ALA A 117 -18.78 -27.50 -15.88
CA ALA A 117 -18.56 -26.20 -16.50
C ALA A 117 -17.93 -25.22 -15.50
N ALA A 118 -17.00 -24.38 -15.96
CA ALA A 118 -16.37 -23.37 -15.13
C ALA A 118 -17.40 -22.28 -14.81
N THR A 119 -17.73 -22.13 -13.53
CA THR A 119 -18.71 -21.16 -13.03
C THR A 119 -18.03 -19.88 -12.56
N GLY A 120 -16.72 -19.92 -12.29
CA GLY A 120 -15.92 -18.76 -11.88
C GLY A 120 -14.47 -18.85 -12.34
N LEU A 121 -13.92 -17.73 -12.78
CA LEU A 121 -12.50 -17.53 -13.06
C LEU A 121 -12.11 -16.11 -12.66
N LEU A 122 -11.16 -15.97 -11.75
CA LEU A 122 -10.68 -14.68 -11.27
C LEU A 122 -9.16 -14.63 -11.31
N ILE A 123 -8.59 -13.71 -12.10
CA ILE A 123 -7.17 -13.43 -12.07
C ILE A 123 -6.89 -12.55 -10.85
N THR A 124 -6.08 -13.04 -9.92
CA THR A 124 -5.78 -12.37 -8.65
C THR A 124 -4.42 -11.64 -8.69
N GLY A 125 -3.54 -11.98 -9.64
CA GLY A 125 -2.26 -11.30 -9.81
C GLY A 125 -1.44 -11.86 -10.97
N THR A 126 -0.32 -11.21 -11.28
CA THR A 126 0.67 -11.71 -12.26
C THR A 126 2.08 -11.55 -11.73
N GLY A 127 3.03 -12.36 -12.20
CA GLY A 127 4.45 -12.28 -11.81
C GLY A 127 5.37 -12.66 -12.96
N ALA A 128 6.61 -12.15 -12.99
CA ALA A 128 7.59 -12.55 -14.00
C ALA A 128 8.32 -13.83 -13.58
N ARG A 129 8.65 -14.73 -14.52
CA ARG A 129 9.33 -16.01 -14.23
C ARG A 129 10.83 -15.84 -13.99
N ASP A 130 11.46 -14.94 -14.73
CA ASP A 130 12.89 -14.60 -14.57
C ASP A 130 13.03 -13.23 -13.91
N ASP A 131 12.22 -12.94 -12.90
CA ASP A 131 12.30 -11.66 -12.23
C ASP A 131 13.62 -11.52 -11.47
N SER A 132 14.12 -10.30 -11.35
CA SER A 132 15.33 -10.01 -10.59
C SER A 132 15.29 -8.59 -10.05
N LEU A 133 16.05 -8.35 -9.00
CA LEU A 133 16.11 -7.00 -8.44
C LEU A 133 16.65 -6.00 -9.47
N ALA A 134 17.56 -6.42 -10.35
CA ALA A 134 18.06 -5.59 -11.45
C ALA A 134 16.95 -5.21 -12.47
N LYS A 135 16.01 -6.11 -12.76
CA LYS A 135 14.85 -5.80 -13.63
C LYS A 135 13.89 -4.85 -12.94
N VAL A 136 13.58 -5.08 -11.67
CA VAL A 136 12.78 -4.16 -10.85
C VAL A 136 13.44 -2.77 -10.83
N GLU A 137 14.75 -2.70 -10.63
CA GLU A 137 15.51 -1.45 -10.63
C GLU A 137 15.42 -0.72 -11.97
N ALA A 138 15.59 -1.43 -13.09
CA ALA A 138 15.46 -0.86 -14.43
C ALA A 138 14.04 -0.29 -14.66
N GLU A 139 13.00 -0.96 -14.16
CA GLU A 139 11.63 -0.48 -14.25
C GLU A 139 11.35 0.74 -13.36
N PHE A 140 11.97 0.82 -12.17
CA PHE A 140 11.95 2.02 -11.34
C PHE A 140 12.58 3.22 -12.05
N ARG A 141 13.74 3.01 -12.70
CA ARG A 141 14.45 4.03 -13.51
C ARG A 141 13.62 4.50 -14.70
N ALA A 142 12.78 3.64 -15.25
CA ALA A 142 11.89 3.94 -16.37
C ALA A 142 10.54 4.56 -15.95
N LEU A 143 10.30 4.78 -14.66
CA LEU A 143 9.12 5.53 -14.21
C LEU A 143 9.28 7.01 -14.61
N PRO A 144 8.26 7.65 -15.21
CA PRO A 144 8.31 9.08 -15.52
C PRO A 144 8.32 9.92 -14.24
N GLY A 145 8.94 11.10 -14.27
CA GLY A 145 9.17 11.92 -13.08
C GLY A 145 10.37 11.42 -12.27
N ALA A 146 10.23 11.35 -10.95
CA ALA A 146 11.30 10.93 -10.04
C ALA A 146 10.85 9.76 -9.16
N SER A 147 11.76 8.81 -8.96
CA SER A 147 11.51 7.61 -8.17
C SER A 147 12.76 7.16 -7.43
N GLY A 148 12.56 6.34 -6.41
CA GLY A 148 13.61 5.63 -5.70
C GLY A 148 13.05 4.50 -4.86
N PHE A 149 13.87 3.49 -4.59
CA PHE A 149 13.55 2.42 -3.66
C PHE A 149 14.81 1.85 -3.02
N GLY A 150 14.64 1.21 -1.87
CA GLY A 150 15.69 0.46 -1.21
C GLY A 150 15.13 -0.74 -0.45
N LEU A 151 15.90 -1.83 -0.46
CA LEU A 151 15.72 -3.02 0.36
C LEU A 151 16.87 -3.08 1.35
N TYR A 152 16.56 -3.24 2.64
CA TYR A 152 17.55 -3.16 3.71
C TYR A 152 17.43 -4.38 4.62
N ALA A 153 18.56 -4.95 5.01
CA ALA A 153 18.63 -5.85 6.16
C ALA A 153 18.66 -5.02 7.44
N LEU A 154 17.89 -5.44 8.44
CA LEU A 154 17.77 -4.78 9.74
C LEU A 154 18.36 -5.68 10.84
N GLY A 155 19.00 -5.07 11.84
CA GLY A 155 19.70 -5.76 12.91
C GLY A 155 20.04 -4.82 14.06
N ASP A 156 21.15 -5.06 14.75
CA ASP A 156 21.59 -4.19 15.85
C ASP A 156 22.35 -2.95 15.34
N ASP A 157 22.91 -3.03 14.14
CA ASP A 157 23.53 -1.92 13.42
C ASP A 157 22.51 -1.14 12.57
N LYS A 158 22.97 -0.01 12.00
CA LYS A 158 22.18 0.77 11.04
C LYS A 158 21.69 -0.11 9.87
N PRO A 159 20.51 0.19 9.28
CA PRO A 159 19.98 -0.55 8.14
C PRO A 159 21.02 -0.73 7.02
N LEU A 160 21.31 -1.99 6.67
CA LEU A 160 22.26 -2.33 5.62
C LEU A 160 21.56 -2.42 4.27
N LEU A 161 21.94 -1.56 3.32
CA LEU A 161 21.39 -1.60 1.97
C LEU A 161 21.76 -2.93 1.27
N LEU A 162 20.75 -3.66 0.83
CA LEU A 162 20.90 -4.89 0.04
C LEU A 162 20.81 -4.62 -1.46
N HIS A 163 19.93 -3.70 -1.84
CA HIS A 163 19.70 -3.29 -3.22
C HIS A 163 18.83 -2.03 -3.25
N GLY A 164 19.00 -1.16 -4.25
CA GLY A 164 18.14 0.02 -4.38
C GLY A 164 18.61 1.00 -5.45
N TYR A 165 17.75 1.98 -5.71
CA TYR A 165 17.95 3.08 -6.66
C TYR A 165 17.52 4.39 -6.01
N ASN A 166 18.33 5.45 -6.15
CA ASN A 166 18.08 6.78 -5.55
C ASN A 166 17.76 6.72 -4.04
N VAL A 167 18.45 5.84 -3.31
CA VAL A 167 18.15 5.53 -1.90
C VAL A 167 18.32 6.71 -0.94
N ASP A 168 19.18 7.67 -1.30
CA ASP A 168 19.46 8.86 -0.48
C ASP A 168 18.75 10.12 -0.99
N ARG A 169 18.00 10.04 -2.09
CA ARG A 169 17.26 11.20 -2.60
C ARG A 169 15.97 11.38 -1.82
N ALA A 170 15.81 12.54 -1.20
CA ALA A 170 14.57 12.92 -0.53
C ALA A 170 13.42 13.00 -1.53
N ALA A 171 12.24 12.53 -1.12
CA ALA A 171 11.02 12.53 -1.90
C ALA A 171 9.83 12.90 -1.01
N PRO A 172 8.75 13.45 -1.58
CA PRO A 172 7.51 13.67 -0.84
C PRO A 172 6.95 12.33 -0.35
N LEU A 173 6.47 12.33 0.89
CA LEU A 173 6.05 11.13 1.60
C LEU A 173 4.55 10.90 1.49
N GLY A 174 3.76 11.96 1.30
CA GLY A 174 2.36 11.96 1.66
C GLY A 174 2.18 11.41 3.07
N SER A 175 1.15 10.59 3.27
CA SER A 175 0.83 10.00 4.59
C SER A 175 1.87 9.03 5.20
N ALA A 176 3.02 8.76 4.57
CA ALA A 176 4.06 7.94 5.19
C ALA A 176 4.78 8.66 6.36
N PHE A 177 4.68 9.99 6.46
CA PHE A 177 5.17 10.75 7.63
C PHE A 177 4.54 10.29 8.96
N LYS A 178 3.35 9.65 8.91
CA LYS A 178 2.67 9.06 10.08
C LYS A 178 3.52 7.99 10.79
N LEU A 179 4.52 7.43 10.11
CA LEU A 179 5.52 6.56 10.74
C LEU A 179 6.39 7.32 11.75
N TRP A 180 6.67 8.61 11.53
CA TRP A 180 7.32 9.47 12.52
C TRP A 180 6.41 9.66 13.73
N VAL A 181 5.13 9.94 13.52
CA VAL A 181 4.16 10.08 14.62
C VAL A 181 4.06 8.80 15.44
N LEU A 182 4.00 7.63 14.79
CA LEU A 182 3.98 6.34 15.47
C LEU A 182 5.27 6.06 16.25
N ALA A 183 6.44 6.34 15.65
CA ALA A 183 7.72 6.12 16.30
C ALA A 183 7.91 7.03 17.51
N GLU A 184 7.44 8.29 17.46
CA GLU A 184 7.46 9.18 18.62
C GLU A 184 6.49 8.72 19.71
N LEU A 185 5.28 8.28 19.35
CA LEU A 185 4.34 7.69 20.32
C LEU A 185 4.94 6.46 21.00
N ALA A 186 5.52 5.53 20.23
CA ALA A 186 6.17 4.34 20.75
C ALA A 186 7.34 4.70 21.69
N ARG A 187 8.13 5.72 21.35
CA ARG A 187 9.20 6.24 22.21
C ARG A 187 8.67 6.79 23.54
N GLN A 188 7.61 7.60 23.52
CA GLN A 188 6.99 8.12 24.75
C GLN A 188 6.39 7.01 25.62
N VAL A 189 5.78 5.98 25.00
CA VAL A 189 5.28 4.81 25.74
C VAL A 189 6.42 4.03 26.38
N ALA A 190 7.49 3.76 25.64
CA ALA A 190 8.66 3.04 26.16
C ALA A 190 9.35 3.77 27.32
N GLN A 191 9.26 5.10 27.38
CA GLN A 191 9.79 5.92 28.47
C GLN A 191 8.83 6.08 29.66
N GLY A 192 7.59 5.60 29.55
CA GLY A 192 6.56 5.76 30.58
C GLY A 192 5.88 7.14 30.58
N ASP A 193 6.21 8.03 29.65
CA ASP A 193 5.56 9.35 29.49
C ASP A 193 4.08 9.23 29.10
N ARG A 194 3.72 8.13 28.42
CA ARG A 194 2.38 7.84 27.89
C ARG A 194 2.05 6.37 28.05
N GLN A 195 0.76 6.06 27.98
CA GLN A 195 0.25 4.69 27.97
C GLN A 195 -0.73 4.50 26.82
N TRP A 196 -0.74 3.31 26.23
CA TRP A 196 -1.61 2.98 25.09
C TRP A 196 -3.11 3.18 25.38
N ASN A 197 -3.53 2.93 26.63
CA ASN A 197 -4.91 3.11 27.10
C ASN A 197 -5.23 4.54 27.54
N LEU A 198 -4.28 5.49 27.46
CA LEU A 198 -4.56 6.89 27.78
C LEU A 198 -5.65 7.41 26.86
N ILE A 199 -6.73 7.92 27.45
CA ILE A 199 -7.85 8.51 26.73
C ILE A 199 -7.53 9.98 26.47
N VAL A 200 -7.67 10.38 25.21
CA VAL A 200 -7.60 11.78 24.79
C VAL A 200 -8.85 12.14 24.01
N THR A 201 -9.12 13.44 23.98
CA THR A 201 -10.24 14.02 23.25
C THR A 201 -9.89 14.14 21.78
N LEU A 202 -10.76 13.64 20.90
CA LEU A 202 -10.62 13.80 19.46
C LEU A 202 -10.47 15.29 19.08
N GLY A 203 -9.43 15.58 18.30
CA GLY A 203 -9.15 16.92 17.81
C GLY A 203 -10.14 17.39 16.74
N ARG A 204 -9.81 18.51 16.11
CA ARG A 204 -10.62 19.05 15.01
C ARG A 204 -10.58 18.10 13.80
N PRO A 205 -11.70 17.94 13.07
CA PRO A 205 -11.74 17.16 11.85
C PRO A 205 -10.72 17.65 10.80
N SER A 206 -10.03 16.70 10.16
CA SER A 206 -9.24 16.92 8.94
C SER A 206 -9.98 16.35 7.72
N LEU A 207 -9.42 16.47 6.51
CA LEU A 207 -9.97 15.80 5.33
C LEU A 207 -9.69 14.29 5.37
N PRO A 208 -10.47 13.45 4.66
CA PRO A 208 -10.09 12.06 4.40
C PRO A 208 -8.67 11.95 3.79
N SER A 209 -7.99 10.82 3.86
CA SER A 209 -8.41 9.50 4.37
C SER A 209 -8.70 9.45 5.87
N GLY A 210 -9.55 8.49 6.27
CA GLY A 210 -10.00 8.31 7.64
C GLY A 210 -11.52 8.26 7.76
N ILE A 211 -11.98 8.02 8.99
CA ILE A 211 -13.38 8.01 9.38
C ILE A 211 -13.67 8.97 10.54
N LEU A 212 -12.67 9.36 11.34
CA LEU A 212 -12.89 10.14 12.55
C LEU A 212 -13.36 11.58 12.28
N GLN A 213 -13.17 12.10 11.06
CA GLN A 213 -13.66 13.43 10.68
C GLN A 213 -15.19 13.56 10.72
N THR A 214 -15.92 12.44 10.68
CA THR A 214 -17.39 12.40 10.76
C THR A 214 -17.90 11.99 12.14
N TRP A 215 -17.01 11.72 13.10
CA TRP A 215 -17.41 11.36 14.45
C TRP A 215 -17.85 12.59 15.23
N PRO A 216 -18.64 12.43 16.31
CA PRO A 216 -18.97 13.54 17.20
C PRO A 216 -17.72 14.26 17.68
N ALA A 217 -17.76 15.59 17.67
CA ALA A 217 -16.67 16.40 18.19
C ALA A 217 -16.34 15.97 19.63
N GLN A 218 -15.05 16.03 19.97
CA GLN A 218 -14.56 15.71 21.31
C GLN A 218 -14.81 14.26 21.78
N SER A 219 -15.06 13.32 20.86
CA SER A 219 -15.17 11.89 21.19
C SER A 219 -13.94 11.40 21.97
N PRO A 220 -14.10 10.65 23.08
CA PRO A 220 -12.99 10.09 23.83
C PRO A 220 -12.42 8.85 23.13
N LEU A 221 -11.11 8.84 22.88
CA LEU A 221 -10.41 7.76 22.19
C LEU A 221 -9.09 7.46 22.89
N THR A 222 -8.70 6.18 22.92
CA THR A 222 -7.37 5.82 23.44
C THR A 222 -6.26 6.16 22.42
N LEU A 223 -5.03 6.36 22.89
CA LEU A 223 -3.87 6.49 22.00
C LEU A 223 -3.71 5.28 21.08
N GLN A 224 -4.01 4.08 21.58
CA GLN A 224 -4.00 2.85 20.79
C GLN A 224 -5.00 2.92 19.63
N THR A 225 -6.22 3.38 19.88
CA THR A 225 -7.26 3.49 18.84
C THR A 225 -6.86 4.52 17.79
N LEU A 226 -6.37 5.69 18.22
CA LEU A 226 -5.90 6.72 17.31
C LEU A 226 -4.73 6.24 16.45
N ALA A 227 -3.73 5.58 17.05
CA ALA A 227 -2.58 5.06 16.33
C ALA A 227 -2.97 3.94 15.35
N THR A 228 -3.91 3.08 15.75
CA THR A 228 -4.46 2.03 14.87
C THR A 228 -5.12 2.64 13.64
N LEU A 229 -5.99 3.62 13.81
CA LEU A 229 -6.69 4.28 12.69
C LEU A 229 -5.73 5.12 11.83
N MET A 230 -4.78 5.82 12.46
CA MET A 230 -3.72 6.57 11.78
C MET A 230 -2.90 5.68 10.83
N ILE A 231 -2.59 4.45 11.25
CA ILE A 231 -1.72 3.57 10.47
C ILE A 231 -2.49 2.71 9.48
N SER A 232 -3.53 2.01 9.93
CA SER A 232 -4.25 1.01 9.12
C SER A 232 -5.04 1.61 7.96
N ILE A 233 -5.73 2.73 8.21
CA ILE A 233 -6.59 3.41 7.23
C ILE A 233 -6.12 4.84 6.93
N SER A 234 -4.94 5.21 7.43
CA SER A 234 -4.35 6.53 7.18
C SER A 234 -5.20 7.69 7.70
N ASP A 235 -5.90 7.52 8.84
CA ASP A 235 -6.84 8.53 9.35
C ASP A 235 -6.15 9.85 9.72
N ASN A 236 -6.48 10.91 8.98
CA ASN A 236 -5.89 12.24 9.12
C ASN A 236 -6.32 12.95 10.42
N THR A 237 -7.56 12.74 10.88
CA THR A 237 -8.03 13.35 12.13
C THR A 237 -7.38 12.66 13.34
N ALA A 238 -7.19 11.34 13.27
CA ALA A 238 -6.43 10.61 14.28
C ALA A 238 -4.97 11.10 14.34
N THR A 239 -4.37 11.31 13.17
CA THR A 239 -3.00 11.79 13.02
C THR A 239 -2.82 13.17 13.64
N ASP A 240 -3.69 14.12 13.31
CA ASP A 240 -3.61 15.48 13.82
C ASP A 240 -3.84 15.52 15.33
N THR A 241 -4.76 14.69 15.84
CA THR A 241 -4.97 14.52 17.29
C THR A 241 -3.71 13.99 17.98
N LEU A 242 -3.03 13.01 17.39
CA LEU A 242 -1.76 12.48 17.92
C LEU A 242 -0.64 13.52 17.83
N MET A 243 -0.51 14.25 16.73
CA MET A 243 0.48 15.32 16.57
C MET A 243 0.36 16.36 17.70
N THR A 244 -0.87 16.80 18.01
CA THR A 244 -1.11 17.72 19.13
C THR A 244 -0.80 17.06 20.49
N THR A 245 -1.22 15.81 20.69
CA THR A 245 -1.04 15.10 21.98
C THR A 245 0.42 14.81 22.31
N LEU A 246 1.23 14.47 21.30
CA LEU A 246 2.65 14.14 21.44
C LEU A 246 3.51 15.40 21.55
N GLY A 247 3.04 16.52 20.99
CA GLY A 247 3.77 17.77 20.89
C GLY A 247 4.64 17.81 19.64
N ARG A 248 4.46 18.86 18.82
CA ARG A 248 5.17 19.00 17.53
C ARG A 248 6.67 18.95 17.68
N ASP A 249 7.24 19.64 18.66
CA ASP A 249 8.70 19.72 18.82
C ASP A 249 9.34 18.34 18.99
N LYS A 250 8.65 17.40 19.67
CA LYS A 250 9.13 16.02 19.82
C LYS A 250 9.04 15.26 18.50
N VAL A 251 7.97 15.46 17.73
CA VAL A 251 7.83 14.84 16.39
C VAL A 251 8.83 15.44 15.39
N ASP A 252 9.06 16.74 15.43
CA ASP A 252 10.10 17.45 14.66
C ASP A 252 11.48 16.86 14.97
N ALA A 253 11.83 16.72 16.25
CA ALA A 253 13.11 16.14 16.67
C ALA A 253 13.27 14.70 16.16
N LEU A 254 12.20 13.89 16.23
CA LEU A 254 12.21 12.56 15.69
C LEU A 254 12.41 12.57 14.16
N ALA A 255 11.64 13.35 13.41
CA ALA A 255 11.74 13.45 11.96
C ALA A 255 13.14 13.88 11.51
N VAL A 256 13.71 14.93 12.11
CA VAL A 256 15.07 15.40 11.82
C VAL A 256 16.11 14.32 12.14
N SER A 257 16.00 13.67 13.30
CA SER A 257 16.92 12.57 13.66
C SER A 257 16.83 11.36 12.72
N ALA A 258 15.73 11.24 11.98
CA ALA A 258 15.49 10.19 11.01
C ALA A 258 15.85 10.61 9.57
N GLY A 259 16.41 11.81 9.35
CA GLY A 259 16.76 12.32 8.03
C GLY A 259 15.60 12.98 7.27
N GLY A 260 14.52 13.32 7.97
CA GLY A 260 13.42 14.14 7.45
C GLY A 260 13.59 15.64 7.75
N ALA A 261 12.59 16.43 7.39
CA ALA A 261 12.59 17.88 7.58
C ALA A 261 11.56 18.34 8.63
N ALA A 262 11.89 19.45 9.29
CA ALA A 262 11.00 20.19 10.19
C ALA A 262 10.59 21.54 9.56
N PRO A 263 9.47 22.15 9.98
CA PRO A 263 8.48 21.58 10.91
C PRO A 263 7.60 20.51 10.25
N VAL A 264 7.29 19.44 11.00
CA VAL A 264 6.36 18.39 10.57
C VAL A 264 4.95 18.95 10.67
N MET A 265 4.31 19.22 9.53
CA MET A 265 2.94 19.71 9.45
C MET A 265 1.94 18.69 10.02
N THR A 266 0.82 19.16 10.56
CA THR A 266 -0.40 18.36 10.64
C THR A 266 -1.01 18.23 9.23
N THR A 267 -1.87 17.25 9.03
CA THR A 267 -2.56 17.08 7.74
C THR A 267 -3.45 18.28 7.44
N ARG A 268 -4.15 18.81 8.45
CA ARG A 268 -4.97 20.02 8.33
C ARG A 268 -4.16 21.25 7.94
N GLU A 269 -2.94 21.41 8.45
CA GLU A 269 -2.04 22.48 8.04
C GLU A 269 -1.60 22.32 6.59
N MET A 270 -1.17 21.12 6.19
CA MET A 270 -0.81 20.83 4.80
C MET A 270 -1.97 21.18 3.84
N PHE A 271 -3.20 20.76 4.18
CA PHE A 271 -4.39 21.07 3.39
C PHE A 271 -4.65 22.57 3.30
N ALA A 272 -4.61 23.30 4.42
CA ALA A 272 -4.84 24.74 4.43
C ALA A 272 -3.77 25.50 3.64
N LEU A 273 -2.50 25.11 3.74
CA LEU A 273 -1.40 25.71 2.99
C LEU A 273 -1.61 25.50 1.48
N LYS A 274 -1.97 24.30 1.03
CA LYS A 274 -2.22 24.01 -0.40
C LYS A 274 -3.48 24.66 -0.96
N SER A 275 -4.45 24.97 -0.12
CA SER A 275 -5.67 25.69 -0.53
C SER A 275 -5.46 27.19 -0.74
N ASP A 276 -4.34 27.75 -0.28
CA ASP A 276 -4.05 29.18 -0.39
C ASP A 276 -2.72 29.43 -1.11
N LYS A 277 -2.78 30.10 -2.27
CA LYS A 277 -1.60 30.37 -3.10
C LYS A 277 -0.56 31.25 -2.41
N ALA A 278 -0.97 32.20 -1.59
CA ALA A 278 -0.05 33.07 -0.87
C ALA A 278 0.65 32.29 0.26
N LEU A 279 -0.09 31.45 0.99
CA LEU A 279 0.50 30.57 2.01
C LEU A 279 1.43 29.53 1.39
N THR A 280 1.04 28.92 0.26
CA THR A 280 1.90 28.00 -0.50
C THR A 280 3.22 28.68 -0.90
N ALA A 281 3.15 29.88 -1.49
CA ALA A 281 4.35 30.62 -1.91
C ALA A 281 5.24 31.02 -0.72
N ALA A 282 4.63 31.49 0.38
CA ALA A 282 5.35 31.84 1.60
C ALA A 282 6.03 30.61 2.24
N TRP A 283 5.35 29.47 2.26
CA TRP A 283 5.92 28.22 2.75
C TRP A 283 7.10 27.75 1.90
N ALA A 284 6.95 27.77 0.58
CA ALA A 284 7.98 27.34 -0.36
C ALA A 284 9.28 28.17 -0.21
N ALA A 285 9.16 29.48 -0.02
CA ALA A 285 10.29 30.40 0.13
C ALA A 285 10.87 30.47 1.56
N GLY A 286 10.16 29.96 2.57
CA GLY A 286 10.52 30.13 3.97
C GLY A 286 11.64 29.20 4.46
N SER A 287 12.48 29.69 5.37
CA SER A 287 13.34 28.85 6.23
C SER A 287 12.49 28.00 7.19
N VAL A 288 13.14 27.10 7.94
CA VAL A 288 12.46 26.32 8.99
C VAL A 288 11.76 27.23 10.01
N GLU A 289 12.42 28.30 10.44
CA GLU A 289 11.91 29.28 11.39
C GLU A 289 10.77 30.10 10.80
N ALA A 290 10.89 30.49 9.52
CA ALA A 290 9.82 31.21 8.82
C ALA A 290 8.58 30.33 8.63
N ARG A 291 8.75 29.04 8.30
CA ARG A 291 7.67 28.06 8.19
C ARG A 291 6.98 27.84 9.53
N ARG A 292 7.73 27.70 10.63
CA ARG A 292 7.16 27.64 11.99
C ARG A 292 6.35 28.88 12.33
N SER A 293 6.91 30.05 12.06
CA SER A 293 6.25 31.34 12.29
C SER A 293 4.97 31.46 11.44
N LEU A 294 4.99 30.98 10.20
CA LEU A 294 3.83 30.95 9.31
C LEU A 294 2.71 30.08 9.88
N LEU A 295 3.01 28.89 10.39
CA LEU A 295 2.02 28.02 11.04
C LEU A 295 1.42 28.66 12.29
N VAL A 296 2.25 29.28 13.13
CA VAL A 296 1.79 29.97 14.35
C VAL A 296 0.91 31.16 14.01
N ALA A 297 1.35 32.02 13.09
CA ALA A 297 0.61 33.21 12.69
C ALA A 297 -0.77 32.88 12.07
N ASN A 298 -0.88 31.73 11.41
CA ASN A 298 -2.12 31.29 10.75
C ASN A 298 -2.92 30.26 11.56
N ALA A 299 -2.54 29.93 12.80
CA ALA A 299 -3.13 28.84 13.56
C ALA A 299 -4.66 28.97 13.73
N ALA A 300 -5.16 30.18 14.04
CA ALA A 300 -6.59 30.44 14.18
C ALA A 300 -7.36 30.28 12.86
N THR A 301 -6.77 30.76 11.76
CA THR A 301 -7.33 30.64 10.41
C THR A 301 -7.38 29.17 9.99
N ILE A 302 -6.28 28.43 10.14
CA ILE A 302 -6.20 26.99 9.82
C ILE A 302 -7.19 26.19 10.67
N ALA A 303 -7.34 26.51 11.95
CA ALA A 303 -8.26 25.83 12.87
C ALA A 303 -9.74 25.99 12.48
N THR A 304 -10.11 27.09 11.82
CA THR A 304 -11.50 27.40 11.42
C THR A 304 -11.77 27.23 9.93
N ALA A 305 -10.72 27.08 9.11
CA ALA A 305 -10.84 26.92 7.66
C ALA A 305 -11.77 25.76 7.26
N LYS A 306 -12.67 26.02 6.32
CA LYS A 306 -13.37 24.94 5.60
C LYS A 306 -12.40 24.38 4.58
N LEU A 307 -11.83 23.22 4.87
CA LEU A 307 -10.88 22.56 3.99
C LEU A 307 -11.57 22.17 2.68
N ASP A 308 -10.97 22.55 1.54
CA ASP A 308 -11.49 22.25 0.23
C ASP A 308 -10.83 20.97 -0.33
N PRO A 309 -11.55 19.84 -0.39
CA PRO A 309 -11.00 18.59 -0.93
C PRO A 309 -10.73 18.66 -2.43
N THR A 310 -11.26 19.65 -3.16
CA THR A 310 -11.07 19.75 -4.62
C THR A 310 -9.65 20.15 -5.01
N VAL A 311 -8.85 20.67 -4.08
CA VAL A 311 -7.41 20.91 -4.26
C VAL A 311 -6.67 19.64 -4.70
N PHE A 312 -7.18 18.46 -4.33
CA PHE A 312 -6.61 17.16 -4.68
C PHE A 312 -7.37 16.43 -5.81
N ALA A 313 -8.33 17.08 -6.47
CA ALA A 313 -9.13 16.46 -7.53
C ALA A 313 -8.48 16.56 -8.93
N GLY A 314 -7.35 17.27 -9.05
CA GLY A 314 -6.72 17.57 -10.32
C GLY A 314 -5.23 17.23 -10.36
N LYS A 315 -4.45 18.12 -10.98
CA LYS A 315 -3.00 17.97 -11.09
C LYS A 315 -2.31 18.05 -9.72
N PRO A 316 -1.08 17.52 -9.60
CA PRO A 316 -0.25 17.69 -8.41
C PRO A 316 -0.13 19.17 -8.01
N VAL A 317 -0.23 19.47 -6.72
CA VAL A 317 -0.15 20.85 -6.18
C VAL A 317 0.99 20.93 -5.19
N ALA A 318 2.01 21.74 -5.48
CA ALA A 318 3.11 22.07 -4.56
C ALA A 318 3.78 20.84 -3.89
N ILE A 319 3.86 19.71 -4.60
CA ILE A 319 4.37 18.43 -4.07
C ILE A 319 5.88 18.46 -3.78
N ASP A 320 6.57 19.47 -4.28
CA ASP A 320 8.01 19.73 -4.13
C ASP A 320 8.33 20.69 -2.97
N SER A 321 7.30 21.26 -2.34
CA SER A 321 7.45 22.32 -1.35
C SER A 321 6.55 22.15 -0.12
N VAL A 322 5.24 21.96 -0.31
CA VAL A 322 4.26 21.75 0.76
C VAL A 322 4.00 20.25 0.92
N GLU A 323 5.00 19.51 1.39
CA GLU A 323 4.93 18.07 1.64
C GLU A 323 5.85 17.70 2.81
N TRP A 324 5.78 16.44 3.25
CA TRP A 324 6.78 15.88 4.16
C TRP A 324 7.84 15.16 3.33
N PHE A 325 9.12 15.34 3.64
CA PHE A 325 10.21 14.81 2.82
C PHE A 325 11.15 13.91 3.61
N ALA A 326 11.48 12.75 3.03
CA ALA A 326 12.62 11.92 3.44
C ALA A 326 13.04 10.99 2.29
N SER A 327 14.26 10.46 2.37
CA SER A 327 14.76 9.47 1.42
C SER A 327 14.30 8.04 1.78
N PRO A 328 14.36 7.09 0.84
CA PRO A 328 14.20 5.66 1.15
C PRO A 328 15.06 5.19 2.33
N ALA A 329 16.34 5.58 2.38
CA ALA A 329 17.25 5.21 3.46
C ALA A 329 16.82 5.78 4.83
N ALA A 330 16.37 7.03 4.85
CA ALA A 330 15.80 7.67 6.05
C ALA A 330 14.57 6.91 6.56
N MET A 331 13.65 6.55 5.66
CA MET A 331 12.46 5.78 6.03
C MET A 331 12.78 4.36 6.52
N ALA A 332 13.82 3.72 5.98
CA ALA A 332 14.30 2.44 6.49
C ALA A 332 14.79 2.53 7.95
N GLY A 333 15.46 3.64 8.30
CA GLY A 333 15.83 3.92 9.69
C GLY A 333 14.63 4.08 10.64
N VAL A 334 13.53 4.69 10.17
CA VAL A 334 12.28 4.78 10.96
C VAL A 334 11.67 3.40 11.17
N LEU A 335 11.61 2.57 10.12
CA LEU A 335 11.09 1.20 10.21
C LEU A 335 11.91 0.33 11.16
N ASP A 336 13.23 0.53 11.21
CA ASP A 336 14.10 -0.17 12.14
C ASP A 336 13.85 0.22 13.61
N ARG A 337 13.59 1.50 13.88
CA ARG A 337 13.13 1.93 15.22
C ARG A 337 11.81 1.27 15.60
N LEU A 338 10.87 1.18 14.65
CA LEU A 338 9.56 0.55 14.87
C LEU A 338 9.67 -0.98 15.05
N ARG A 339 10.65 -1.63 14.41
CA ARG A 339 10.96 -3.05 14.65
C ARG A 339 11.29 -3.31 16.11
N ALA A 340 12.13 -2.46 16.70
CA ALA A 340 12.58 -2.55 18.08
C ALA A 340 11.55 -2.08 19.13
N ALA A 341 10.42 -1.50 18.70
CA ALA A 341 9.37 -1.01 19.59
C ALA A 341 8.59 -2.16 20.29
N ASP A 342 7.61 -1.80 21.11
CA ASP A 342 6.78 -2.80 21.82
C ASP A 342 5.89 -3.63 20.87
N ALA A 343 5.28 -4.68 21.43
CA ALA A 343 4.40 -5.57 20.67
C ALA A 343 3.16 -4.86 20.12
N THR A 344 2.62 -3.87 20.85
CA THR A 344 1.45 -3.09 20.43
C THR A 344 1.75 -2.26 19.19
N THR A 345 2.91 -1.63 19.14
CA THR A 345 3.42 -0.85 17.99
C THR A 345 3.51 -1.73 16.75
N ARG A 346 4.14 -2.91 16.89
CA ARG A 346 4.24 -3.87 15.78
C ARG A 346 2.86 -4.40 15.36
N ALA A 347 1.94 -4.63 16.29
CA ALA A 347 0.58 -5.05 15.97
C ALA A 347 -0.18 -3.96 15.19
N ILE A 348 -0.08 -2.69 15.60
CA ILE A 348 -0.66 -1.53 14.91
C ILE A 348 -0.16 -1.45 13.47
N LEU A 349 1.14 -1.60 13.26
CA LEU A 349 1.75 -1.55 11.93
C LEU A 349 1.32 -2.72 11.03
N ALA A 350 0.94 -3.86 11.61
CA ALA A 350 0.55 -5.08 10.89
C ALA A 350 -0.94 -5.20 10.58
N VAL A 351 -1.80 -4.27 11.05
CA VAL A 351 -3.25 -4.33 10.81
C VAL A 351 -3.59 -4.32 9.31
N ASN A 352 -2.84 -3.55 8.52
CA ASN A 352 -2.96 -3.51 7.07
C ASN A 352 -1.61 -3.89 6.47
N ALA A 353 -1.53 -5.00 5.74
CA ALA A 353 -0.28 -5.49 5.16
C ALA A 353 0.17 -4.69 3.92
N GLY A 354 -0.74 -3.99 3.22
CA GLY A 354 -0.42 -3.25 2.00
C GLY A 354 0.19 -4.09 0.87
N LEU A 355 -0.03 -5.41 0.89
CA LEU A 355 0.51 -6.39 -0.05
C LEU A 355 -0.56 -7.37 -0.50
N ASP A 356 -0.34 -7.96 -1.67
CA ASP A 356 -1.05 -9.15 -2.10
C ASP A 356 -0.90 -10.28 -1.05
N PRO A 357 -1.98 -11.00 -0.69
CA PRO A 357 -1.95 -12.05 0.33
C PRO A 357 -0.93 -13.17 0.05
N ALA A 358 -0.69 -13.54 -1.22
CA ALA A 358 0.26 -14.58 -1.56
C ALA A 358 1.71 -14.13 -1.35
N ILE A 359 2.00 -12.84 -1.54
CA ILE A 359 3.30 -12.25 -1.21
C ILE A 359 3.43 -12.11 0.32
N ALA A 360 2.41 -11.61 0.99
CA ALA A 360 2.42 -11.45 2.45
C ALA A 360 2.64 -12.79 3.18
N ALA A 361 2.05 -13.88 2.69
CA ALA A 361 2.21 -15.23 3.26
C ALA A 361 3.66 -15.74 3.27
N ARG A 362 4.54 -15.18 2.41
CA ARG A 362 5.97 -15.50 2.38
C ARG A 362 6.73 -14.98 3.60
N PHE A 363 6.15 -14.04 4.34
CA PHE A 363 6.74 -13.46 5.54
C PHE A 363 6.06 -14.00 6.80
N ARG A 364 6.78 -13.99 7.93
CA ARG A 364 6.24 -14.25 9.26
C ARG A 364 5.47 -13.03 9.80
N TYR A 365 5.93 -11.84 9.44
CA TYR A 365 5.34 -10.57 9.84
C TYR A 365 5.40 -9.59 8.66
N VAL A 366 4.33 -8.81 8.48
CA VAL A 366 4.28 -7.70 7.54
C VAL A 366 3.64 -6.51 8.25
N GLY A 367 4.42 -5.45 8.44
CA GLY A 367 3.96 -4.13 8.84
C GLY A 367 4.07 -3.18 7.66
N PHE A 368 3.10 -2.27 7.51
CA PHE A 368 3.05 -1.39 6.34
C PHE A 368 2.51 0.00 6.65
N LYS A 369 3.06 0.99 5.94
CA LYS A 369 2.42 2.30 5.76
C LYS A 369 2.75 2.88 4.39
N GLY A 370 1.70 3.10 3.60
CA GLY A 370 1.79 3.91 2.38
C GLY A 370 1.53 5.39 2.62
N GLY A 371 1.76 6.21 1.60
CA GLY A 371 1.37 7.60 1.58
C GLY A 371 1.23 8.11 0.16
N GLY A 372 0.30 9.04 -0.06
CA GLY A 372 0.15 9.62 -1.38
C GLY A 372 -0.81 10.80 -1.41
N GLU A 373 -0.72 11.49 -2.52
CA GLU A 373 -1.58 12.56 -3.01
C GLU A 373 -1.44 12.57 -4.55
N PRO A 374 -2.21 13.35 -5.32
CA PRO A 374 -2.00 13.43 -6.77
C PRO A 374 -0.54 13.73 -7.11
N GLY A 375 0.10 12.80 -7.84
CA GLY A 375 1.50 12.89 -8.24
C GLY A 375 2.51 12.41 -7.20
N VAL A 376 2.09 11.84 -6.06
CA VAL A 376 2.99 11.31 -5.03
C VAL A 376 2.50 9.94 -4.57
N LEU A 377 3.40 8.97 -4.51
CA LEU A 377 3.13 7.68 -3.89
C LEU A 377 4.38 7.15 -3.21
N THR A 378 4.21 6.69 -1.97
CA THR A 378 5.22 6.00 -1.18
C THR A 378 4.66 4.72 -0.58
N LEU A 379 5.49 3.69 -0.50
CA LEU A 379 5.15 2.40 0.12
C LEU A 379 6.33 1.96 0.99
N ASN A 380 6.05 1.71 2.27
CA ASN A 380 7.06 1.38 3.27
C ASN A 380 6.63 0.12 4.02
N TYR A 381 7.50 -0.88 4.04
CA TYR A 381 7.24 -2.20 4.60
C TYR A 381 8.31 -2.58 5.60
N LEU A 382 7.89 -2.99 6.79
CA LEU A 382 8.72 -3.71 7.76
C LEU A 382 8.31 -5.18 7.69
N VAL A 383 9.22 -6.07 7.30
CA VAL A 383 8.90 -7.49 7.14
C VAL A 383 9.87 -8.37 7.92
N GLN A 384 9.37 -9.50 8.40
CA GLN A 384 10.18 -10.57 8.97
C GLN A 384 10.07 -11.81 8.09
N ALA A 385 11.19 -12.30 7.57
CA ALA A 385 11.21 -13.55 6.83
C ALA A 385 10.89 -14.76 7.75
N LYS A 386 10.58 -15.91 7.14
CA LYS A 386 10.22 -17.13 7.91
C LYS A 386 11.39 -17.65 8.76
N ASP A 387 12.62 -17.36 8.37
CA ASP A 387 13.84 -17.66 9.14
C ASP A 387 14.13 -16.67 10.27
N GLY A 388 13.29 -15.64 10.43
CA GLY A 388 13.40 -14.66 11.50
C GLY A 388 14.19 -13.38 11.15
N ARG A 389 14.86 -13.32 9.99
CA ARG A 389 15.57 -12.11 9.54
C ARG A 389 14.60 -10.96 9.29
N TRP A 390 15.00 -9.75 9.66
CA TRP A 390 14.20 -8.53 9.49
C TRP A 390 14.68 -7.70 8.32
N TYR A 391 13.73 -7.11 7.60
CA TYR A 391 14.02 -6.25 6.47
C TYR A 391 13.09 -5.03 6.43
N ALA A 392 13.60 -3.95 5.84
CA ALA A 392 12.79 -2.84 5.37
C ALA A 392 12.76 -2.81 3.85
N ALA A 393 11.60 -2.51 3.26
CA ALA A 393 11.46 -2.13 1.86
C ALA A 393 10.76 -0.78 1.78
N THR A 394 11.42 0.22 1.21
CA THR A 394 10.91 1.59 1.11
C THR A 394 10.97 2.04 -0.34
N GLY A 395 9.89 2.60 -0.86
CA GLY A 395 9.82 3.12 -2.22
C GLY A 395 9.07 4.44 -2.29
N ASN A 396 9.48 5.30 -3.22
CA ASN A 396 8.75 6.50 -3.63
C ASN A 396 8.67 6.62 -5.16
N TRP A 397 7.59 7.24 -5.64
CA TRP A 397 7.42 7.72 -7.00
C TRP A 397 6.62 9.01 -6.95
N HIS A 398 7.14 10.07 -7.57
CA HIS A 398 6.47 11.35 -7.65
C HIS A 398 6.70 12.08 -8.97
N ARG A 399 5.72 12.90 -9.37
CA ARG A 399 5.74 13.73 -10.58
C ARG A 399 4.91 14.98 -10.36
N ALA A 400 5.41 16.12 -10.81
CA ALA A 400 4.70 17.39 -10.70
C ALA A 400 3.74 17.66 -11.88
N ASP A 401 3.86 16.89 -12.97
CA ASP A 401 3.11 17.11 -14.21
C ASP A 401 1.77 16.35 -14.27
N ASP A 402 1.69 15.19 -13.61
CA ASP A 402 0.54 14.28 -13.66
C ASP A 402 0.49 13.35 -12.43
N GLY A 403 -0.60 12.61 -12.28
CA GLY A 403 -0.72 11.52 -11.32
C GLY A 403 0.29 10.38 -11.57
N VAL A 404 0.51 9.58 -10.52
CA VAL A 404 1.28 8.33 -10.60
C VAL A 404 0.34 7.12 -10.69
N ASN A 405 0.78 6.04 -11.31
CA ASN A 405 -0.02 4.83 -11.44
C ASN A 405 0.17 3.93 -10.20
N GLU A 406 -0.80 3.93 -9.30
CA GLU A 406 -0.73 3.19 -8.03
C GLU A 406 -0.53 1.69 -8.21
N VAL A 407 -1.25 1.08 -9.16
CA VAL A 407 -1.18 -0.37 -9.43
C VAL A 407 0.22 -0.77 -9.92
N ARG A 408 0.79 0.00 -10.84
CA ARG A 408 2.15 -0.23 -11.35
C ARG A 408 3.18 -0.15 -10.23
N PHE A 409 3.07 0.87 -9.37
CA PHE A 409 4.01 1.06 -8.27
C PHE A 409 3.91 -0.04 -7.21
N ALA A 410 2.68 -0.38 -6.81
CA ALA A 410 2.43 -1.49 -5.88
C ALA A 410 2.94 -2.82 -6.46
N GLY A 411 2.79 -3.04 -7.77
CA GLY A 411 3.35 -4.20 -8.46
C GLY A 411 4.88 -4.27 -8.38
N LEU A 412 5.59 -3.15 -8.58
CA LEU A 412 7.05 -3.09 -8.45
C LEU A 412 7.52 -3.38 -7.02
N MET A 413 6.88 -2.78 -6.03
CA MET A 413 7.22 -3.02 -4.62
C MET A 413 6.89 -4.46 -4.18
N GLY A 414 5.75 -5.00 -4.62
CA GLY A 414 5.38 -6.39 -4.38
C GLY A 414 6.40 -7.37 -4.97
N ARG A 415 6.86 -7.13 -6.22
CA ARG A 415 7.92 -7.93 -6.85
C ARG A 415 9.24 -7.84 -6.09
N ALA A 416 9.64 -6.64 -5.67
CA ALA A 416 10.85 -6.44 -4.87
C ALA A 416 10.80 -7.25 -3.55
N LEU A 417 9.65 -7.25 -2.86
CA LEU A 417 9.42 -8.03 -1.65
C LEU A 417 9.36 -9.53 -1.91
N ALA A 418 8.73 -9.96 -3.00
CA ALA A 418 8.66 -11.37 -3.39
C ALA A 418 10.06 -11.94 -3.65
N LEU A 419 10.94 -11.16 -4.28
CA LEU A 419 12.35 -11.48 -4.51
C LEU A 419 13.17 -11.43 -3.20
N LEU A 420 12.89 -10.47 -2.33
CA LEU A 420 13.53 -10.38 -1.01
C LEU A 420 13.22 -11.60 -0.13
N ALA A 421 11.98 -12.09 -0.17
CA ALA A 421 11.55 -13.28 0.58
C ALA A 421 12.22 -14.58 0.11
N ALA A 422 12.72 -14.61 -1.12
CA ALA A 422 13.36 -15.79 -1.71
C ALA A 422 14.88 -15.85 -1.44
N ARG A 423 15.44 -14.87 -0.71
CA ARG A 423 16.88 -14.74 -0.42
C ARG A 423 17.34 -15.48 0.82
#